data_AF-A0A2W0EU02-F1
#
_entry.id   AF-A0A2W0EU02-F1
#
_cell.length_a   1.000
_cell.length_b   1.000
_cell.length_c   1.000
_cell.angle_alpha   90.00
_cell.angle_beta   90.00
_cell.angle_gamma   90.00
#
_symmetry.space_group_name_H-M   'P 1'
#
loop_
_entity.id
_entity.type
_entity.pdbx_description
1 polymer ?
#
loop_
_entity_poly.entity_id
_entity_poly.type
_entity_poly.pdbx_seq_one_letter_code
_entity_poly.pdbx_strand_id
1 'polypeptide(L)'
;MRVSLNEIQVICRKAFEGIGFAPGDCDDAAEMIARLQQQGLDGIGALKKALDFLHDEVDRPIETCYEDATQLTLDAHGQSVLRCAAQAIELGVSKALRGGSALIRIRHCHNRILLLGYLARCAGEGLNFCVYWRDARQELVATFSAGNTHPALRVYDLPQPAQGDEQSINVLMSRHFALLPRLSAEDAAPTFEHSQPTPAGGLQVNDEVWAQLKKLGERVLVESTEESRRRGAGEGSDTR
;
A
#
# COMPACT_ATOMS: atom_id res chain seq x y z
N MET A 1 -4.83 16.24 15.55
CA MET A 1 -4.25 15.64 16.77
C MET A 1 -2.86 15.03 16.52
N ARG A 2 -2.08 14.77 17.57
CA ARG A 2 -0.81 13.99 17.50
C ARG A 2 -1.05 12.56 17.94
N VAL A 3 -0.54 11.60 17.18
CA VAL A 3 -0.60 10.16 17.49
C VAL A 3 0.74 9.49 17.22
N SER A 4 0.97 8.36 17.87
CA SER A 4 2.10 7.48 17.60
C SER A 4 1.87 6.62 16.35
N LEU A 5 2.96 6.09 15.79
CA LEU A 5 2.90 5.15 14.66
C LEU A 5 2.08 3.90 15.00
N ASN A 6 2.26 3.37 16.23
CA ASN A 6 1.54 2.20 16.70
C ASN A 6 0.03 2.47 16.81
N GLU A 7 -0.38 3.65 17.26
CA GLU A 7 -1.80 4.03 17.30
C GLU A 7 -2.39 4.09 15.89
N ILE A 8 -1.65 4.62 14.91
CA ILE A 8 -2.06 4.60 13.50
C ILE A 8 -2.23 3.16 13.00
N GLN A 9 -1.25 2.29 13.24
CA GLN A 9 -1.34 0.89 12.81
C GLN A 9 -2.54 0.18 13.44
N VAL A 10 -2.71 0.29 14.75
CA VAL A 10 -3.81 -0.38 15.47
C VAL A 10 -5.17 0.09 14.97
N ILE A 11 -5.35 1.41 14.78
CA ILE A 11 -6.64 1.92 14.31
C ILE A 11 -6.92 1.57 12.85
N CYS A 12 -5.91 1.63 11.99
CA CYS A 12 -6.06 1.29 10.57
C CYS A 12 -6.40 -0.18 10.40
N ARG A 13 -5.72 -1.07 11.12
CA ARG A 13 -6.00 -2.51 11.08
C ARG A 13 -7.46 -2.81 11.43
N LYS A 14 -7.95 -2.24 12.55
CA LYS A 14 -9.35 -2.38 12.96
C LYS A 14 -10.31 -1.81 11.91
N ALA A 15 -9.98 -0.66 11.33
CA ALA A 15 -10.81 -0.06 10.29
C ALA A 15 -10.90 -0.94 9.03
N PHE A 16 -9.78 -1.51 8.57
CA PHE A 16 -9.76 -2.43 7.43
C PHE A 16 -10.53 -3.72 7.71
N GLU A 17 -10.36 -4.28 8.90
CA GLU A 17 -11.15 -5.43 9.36
C GLU A 17 -12.65 -5.09 9.37
N GLY A 18 -13.03 -3.89 9.84
CA GLY A 18 -14.41 -3.40 9.82
C GLY A 18 -14.98 -3.08 8.43
N ILE A 19 -14.14 -3.07 7.39
CA ILE A 19 -14.51 -2.97 5.97
C ILE A 19 -14.45 -4.34 5.27
N GLY A 20 -14.07 -5.41 5.97
CA GLY A 20 -14.04 -6.77 5.44
C GLY A 20 -12.79 -7.08 4.62
N PHE A 21 -11.63 -6.54 5.00
CA PHE A 21 -10.35 -7.03 4.51
C PHE A 21 -10.04 -8.40 5.13
N ALA A 22 -9.30 -9.25 4.42
CA ALA A 22 -8.83 -10.51 5.01
C ALA A 22 -7.82 -10.20 6.14
N PRO A 23 -7.73 -11.04 7.20
CA PRO A 23 -6.88 -10.75 8.35
C PRO A 23 -5.42 -10.44 8.01
N GLY A 24 -4.82 -11.14 7.04
CA GLY A 24 -3.46 -10.87 6.59
C GLY A 24 -3.33 -9.50 5.90
N ASP A 25 -4.31 -9.14 5.06
CA ASP A 25 -4.31 -7.86 4.35
C ASP A 25 -4.55 -6.68 5.30
N CYS A 26 -5.27 -6.88 6.41
CA CYS A 26 -5.48 -5.85 7.42
C CYS A 26 -4.15 -5.35 8.03
N ASP A 27 -3.25 -6.28 8.38
CA ASP A 27 -1.95 -5.95 8.96
C ASP A 27 -1.05 -5.26 7.92
N ASP A 28 -0.96 -5.83 6.72
CA ASP A 28 -0.17 -5.26 5.63
C ASP A 28 -0.66 -3.86 5.23
N ALA A 29 -1.98 -3.68 5.07
CA ALA A 29 -2.58 -2.39 4.76
C ALA A 29 -2.33 -1.36 5.87
N ALA A 30 -2.47 -1.76 7.15
CA ALA A 30 -2.21 -0.86 8.27
C ALA A 30 -0.74 -0.41 8.32
N GLU A 31 0.19 -1.33 8.03
CA GLU A 31 1.60 -0.99 7.90
C GLU A 31 1.85 -0.03 6.73
N MET A 32 1.23 -0.28 5.55
CA MET A 32 1.34 0.63 4.40
C MET A 32 1.00 2.07 4.78
N ILE A 33 -0.12 2.29 5.46
CA ILE A 33 -0.56 3.63 5.89
C ILE A 33 0.45 4.26 6.85
N ALA A 34 0.86 3.51 7.87
CA ALA A 34 1.74 4.01 8.90
C ALA A 34 3.13 4.39 8.34
N ARG A 35 3.69 3.54 7.47
CA ARG A 35 4.98 3.79 6.81
C ARG A 35 4.91 4.99 5.88
N LEU A 36 3.84 5.11 5.10
CA LEU A 36 3.67 6.25 4.20
C LEU A 36 3.56 7.58 4.98
N GLN A 37 2.86 7.56 6.11
CA GLN A 37 2.79 8.70 7.02
C GLN A 37 4.17 9.04 7.61
N GLN A 38 4.93 8.03 8.04
CA GLN A 38 6.28 8.20 8.59
C GLN A 38 7.26 8.82 7.57
N GLN A 39 7.07 8.53 6.28
CA GLN A 39 7.90 9.06 5.19
C GLN A 39 7.52 10.47 4.76
N GLY A 40 6.44 11.04 5.30
CA GLY A 40 5.95 12.37 4.92
C GLY A 40 5.12 12.40 3.65
N LEU A 41 4.66 11.24 3.19
CA LEU A 41 3.83 11.08 1.98
C LEU A 41 2.33 11.07 2.30
N ASP A 42 1.94 11.62 3.45
CA ASP A 42 0.55 11.79 3.88
C ASP A 42 -0.30 10.51 3.77
N GLY A 43 0.18 9.42 4.38
CA GLY A 43 -0.52 8.13 4.44
C GLY A 43 -1.98 8.23 4.91
N ILE A 44 -2.22 9.10 5.88
CA ILE A 44 -3.57 9.33 6.41
C ILE A 44 -4.45 10.09 5.42
N GLY A 45 -3.94 11.14 4.77
CA GLY A 45 -4.69 11.87 3.75
C GLY A 45 -4.97 11.00 2.51
N ALA A 46 -4.01 10.15 2.12
CA ALA A 46 -4.21 9.16 1.07
C ALA A 46 -5.28 8.12 1.46
N LEU A 47 -5.25 7.63 2.71
CA LEU A 47 -6.30 6.74 3.23
C LEU A 47 -7.67 7.42 3.24
N LYS A 48 -7.76 8.69 3.66
CA LYS A 48 -9.03 9.43 3.66
C LYS A 48 -9.71 9.36 2.28
N LYS A 49 -8.95 9.63 1.22
CA LYS A 49 -9.44 9.55 -0.16
C LYS A 49 -9.79 8.12 -0.57
N ALA A 50 -9.00 7.14 -0.13
CA ALA A 50 -9.24 5.73 -0.43
C ALA A 50 -10.55 5.22 0.19
N LEU A 51 -10.88 5.65 1.42
CA LEU A 51 -12.06 5.19 2.17
C LEU A 51 -13.38 5.43 1.41
N ASP A 52 -13.45 6.44 0.56
CA ASP A 52 -14.62 6.74 -0.28
C ASP A 52 -14.92 5.62 -1.28
N PHE A 53 -13.91 4.81 -1.64
CA PHE A 53 -14.03 3.73 -2.62
C PHE A 53 -13.97 2.35 -1.96
N LEU A 54 -13.22 2.19 -0.86
CA LEU A 54 -12.99 0.90 -0.21
C LEU A 54 -14.28 0.22 0.29
N HIS A 55 -15.31 1.00 0.63
CA HIS A 55 -16.56 0.45 1.17
C HIS A 55 -17.40 -0.27 0.10
N ASP A 56 -17.28 0.17 -1.16
CA ASP A 56 -18.07 -0.33 -2.28
C ASP A 56 -17.31 -1.40 -3.09
N GLU A 57 -16.07 -1.72 -2.70
CA GLU A 57 -15.28 -2.76 -3.33
C GLU A 57 -15.92 -4.13 -3.14
N VAL A 58 -16.06 -4.86 -4.24
CA VAL A 58 -16.42 -6.28 -4.20
C VAL A 58 -15.18 -7.08 -3.86
N ASP A 59 -15.26 -7.85 -2.78
CA ASP A 59 -14.21 -8.79 -2.45
C ASP A 59 -14.14 -9.90 -3.51
N ARG A 60 -13.05 -9.92 -4.25
CA ARG A 60 -12.78 -10.88 -5.32
C ARG A 60 -11.32 -11.31 -5.25
N PRO A 61 -11.01 -12.58 -5.54
CA PRO A 61 -9.62 -13.01 -5.70
C PRO A 61 -8.94 -12.26 -6.85
N ILE A 62 -7.68 -11.87 -6.64
CA ILE A 62 -6.81 -11.35 -7.69
C ILE A 62 -6.56 -12.44 -8.73
N GLU A 63 -6.59 -12.10 -10.01
CA GLU A 63 -6.30 -13.03 -11.10
C GLU A 63 -4.84 -12.92 -11.56
N THR A 64 -4.13 -14.04 -11.69
CA THR A 64 -2.81 -14.08 -12.33
C THR A 64 -2.97 -14.12 -13.86
N CYS A 65 -2.70 -12.99 -14.52
CA CYS A 65 -2.73 -12.92 -15.98
C CYS A 65 -1.49 -13.53 -16.65
N TYR A 66 -0.33 -13.38 -16.02
CA TYR A 66 0.95 -13.86 -16.55
C TYR A 66 1.95 -14.08 -15.41
N GLU A 67 2.74 -15.14 -15.50
CA GLU A 67 3.84 -15.40 -14.58
C GLU A 67 4.98 -16.14 -15.29
N ASP A 68 6.20 -15.66 -15.09
CA ASP A 68 7.43 -16.39 -15.45
C ASP A 68 8.49 -16.28 -14.32
N ALA A 69 9.75 -16.59 -14.63
CA ALA A 69 10.84 -16.55 -13.66
C ALA A 69 11.13 -15.15 -13.09
N THR A 70 10.87 -14.07 -13.84
CA THR A 70 11.20 -12.69 -13.45
C THR A 70 10.00 -11.75 -13.50
N GLN A 71 8.84 -12.18 -14.00
CA GLN A 71 7.67 -11.33 -14.17
C GLN A 71 6.42 -11.92 -13.53
N LEU A 72 5.56 -11.04 -13.03
CA LEU A 72 4.21 -11.34 -12.59
C LEU A 72 3.28 -10.21 -13.03
N THR A 73 2.19 -10.56 -13.72
CA THR A 73 1.09 -9.64 -14.01
C THR A 73 -0.18 -10.15 -13.37
N LEU A 74 -0.78 -9.31 -12.54
CA LEU A 74 -2.01 -9.56 -11.82
C LEU A 74 -3.12 -8.61 -12.29
N ASP A 75 -4.38 -9.02 -12.16
CA ASP A 75 -5.57 -8.19 -12.32
C ASP A 75 -6.31 -8.10 -10.98
N ALA A 76 -6.37 -6.90 -10.42
CA ALA A 76 -7.02 -6.62 -9.15
C ALA A 76 -8.53 -6.35 -9.30
N HIS A 77 -9.09 -6.46 -10.51
CA HIS A 77 -10.53 -6.35 -10.78
C HIS A 77 -11.20 -5.08 -10.22
N GLY A 78 -10.48 -3.97 -10.19
CA GLY A 78 -10.94 -2.69 -9.66
C GLY A 78 -10.71 -2.51 -8.16
N GLN A 79 -9.98 -3.38 -7.48
CA GLN A 79 -9.70 -3.28 -6.04
C GLN A 79 -8.46 -2.41 -5.73
N SER A 80 -8.44 -1.85 -4.54
CA SER A 80 -7.29 -1.14 -3.97
C SER A 80 -6.07 -2.06 -3.83
N VAL A 81 -4.88 -1.49 -4.07
CA VAL A 81 -3.59 -2.17 -3.79
C VAL A 81 -3.47 -2.63 -2.33
N LEU A 82 -4.21 -2.00 -1.40
CA LEU A 82 -4.23 -2.38 0.01
C LEU A 82 -4.71 -3.82 0.27
N ARG A 83 -5.55 -4.40 -0.62
CA ARG A 83 -6.08 -5.75 -0.43
C ARG A 83 -5.15 -6.87 -0.89
N CYS A 84 -4.11 -6.53 -1.64
CA CYS A 84 -3.71 -7.44 -2.71
C CYS A 84 -2.20 -7.36 -3.04
N ALA A 85 -1.61 -6.17 -2.90
CA ALA A 85 -0.28 -5.93 -3.42
C ALA A 85 0.84 -6.54 -2.56
N ALA A 86 0.63 -6.72 -1.26
CA ALA A 86 1.64 -7.24 -0.34
C ALA A 86 2.21 -8.59 -0.80
N GLN A 87 1.33 -9.57 -1.05
CA GLN A 87 1.71 -10.90 -1.51
C GLN A 87 2.37 -10.87 -2.90
N ALA A 88 1.89 -10.01 -3.79
CA ALA A 88 2.47 -9.82 -5.12
C ALA A 88 3.91 -9.29 -5.04
N ILE A 89 4.15 -8.35 -4.12
CA ILE A 89 5.49 -7.81 -3.87
C ILE A 89 6.41 -8.86 -3.26
N GLU A 90 5.95 -9.63 -2.28
CA GLU A 90 6.75 -10.71 -1.67
C GLU A 90 7.17 -11.77 -2.70
N LEU A 91 6.25 -12.16 -3.59
CA LEU A 91 6.59 -13.05 -4.70
C LEU A 91 7.62 -12.41 -5.64
N GLY A 92 7.48 -11.11 -5.93
CA GLY A 92 8.48 -10.36 -6.68
C GLY A 92 9.85 -10.32 -6.01
N VAL A 93 9.89 -10.08 -4.71
CA VAL A 93 11.13 -10.07 -3.91
C VAL A 93 11.81 -11.42 -4.03
N SER A 94 11.06 -12.52 -3.87
CA SER A 94 11.56 -13.88 -4.04
C SER A 94 12.13 -14.12 -5.44
N LYS A 95 11.43 -13.67 -6.50
CA LYS A 95 11.92 -13.75 -7.89
C LYS A 95 13.21 -12.95 -8.07
N ALA A 96 13.29 -11.73 -7.55
CA ALA A 96 14.48 -10.88 -7.67
C ALA A 96 15.68 -11.41 -6.89
N LEU A 97 15.47 -12.03 -5.72
CA LEU A 97 16.54 -12.67 -4.96
C LEU A 97 17.13 -13.88 -5.69
N ARG A 98 16.31 -14.62 -6.45
CA ARG A 98 16.73 -15.78 -7.25
C ARG A 98 17.34 -15.39 -8.60
N GLY A 99 16.71 -14.47 -9.33
CA GLY A 99 17.02 -14.13 -10.71
C GLY A 99 17.74 -12.78 -10.90
N GLY A 100 18.04 -12.07 -9.81
CA GLY A 100 18.69 -10.76 -9.82
C GLY A 100 17.73 -9.58 -9.95
N SER A 101 16.58 -9.77 -10.59
CA SER A 101 15.52 -8.76 -10.74
C SER A 101 14.14 -9.37 -10.91
N ALA A 102 13.09 -8.58 -10.65
CA ALA A 102 11.72 -8.93 -10.96
C ALA A 102 10.89 -7.71 -11.37
N LEU A 103 9.88 -7.93 -12.22
CA LEU A 103 8.87 -6.96 -12.61
C LEU A 103 7.49 -7.44 -12.19
N ILE A 104 6.84 -6.68 -11.31
CA ILE A 104 5.47 -6.92 -10.86
C ILE A 104 4.57 -5.85 -11.46
N ARG A 105 3.48 -6.27 -12.10
CA ARG A 105 2.45 -5.39 -12.63
C ARG A 105 1.10 -5.77 -12.03
N ILE A 106 0.41 -4.80 -11.45
CA ILE A 106 -0.96 -4.98 -10.94
C ILE A 106 -1.87 -4.10 -11.79
N ARG A 107 -2.80 -4.71 -12.52
CA ARG A 107 -3.78 -4.05 -13.41
C ARG A 107 -5.11 -3.86 -12.70
N HIS A 108 -5.91 -2.93 -13.21
CA HIS A 108 -7.21 -2.53 -12.68
C HIS A 108 -7.17 -2.33 -11.15
N CYS A 109 -6.19 -1.56 -10.66
CA CYS A 109 -6.05 -1.25 -9.24
C CYS A 109 -6.10 0.25 -8.97
N HIS A 110 -6.51 0.62 -7.76
CA HIS A 110 -6.47 2.01 -7.28
C HIS A 110 -5.74 2.18 -5.95
N ASN A 111 -5.65 3.44 -5.48
CA ASN A 111 -4.90 3.85 -4.29
C ASN A 111 -3.39 3.52 -4.35
N ARG A 112 -2.80 3.54 -5.55
CA ARG A 112 -1.44 3.06 -5.88
C ARG A 112 -0.31 3.65 -5.03
N ILE A 113 -0.41 4.91 -4.63
CA ILE A 113 0.59 5.57 -3.77
C ILE A 113 0.76 4.87 -2.42
N LEU A 114 -0.28 4.19 -1.93
CA LEU A 114 -0.24 3.46 -0.65
C LEU A 114 0.74 2.28 -0.68
N LEU A 115 1.01 1.71 -1.86
CA LEU A 115 1.99 0.64 -2.02
C LEU A 115 3.40 1.05 -1.61
N LEU A 116 3.75 2.33 -1.71
CA LEU A 116 5.06 2.83 -1.30
C LEU A 116 5.33 2.58 0.20
N GLY A 117 4.29 2.54 1.02
CA GLY A 117 4.41 2.18 2.44
C GLY A 117 4.93 0.76 2.63
N TYR A 118 4.46 -0.20 1.83
CA TYR A 118 4.95 -1.59 1.87
C TYR A 118 6.38 -1.70 1.33
N LEU A 119 6.64 -1.04 0.20
CA LEU A 119 7.95 -1.10 -0.46
C LEU A 119 9.05 -0.50 0.41
N ALA A 120 8.73 0.47 1.26
CA ALA A 120 9.68 0.97 2.25
C ALA A 120 10.10 -0.06 3.29
N ARG A 121 9.20 -0.98 3.68
CA ARG A 121 9.56 -2.13 4.53
C ARG A 121 10.56 -3.01 3.79
N CYS A 122 10.22 -3.42 2.57
CA CYS A 122 11.07 -4.28 1.75
C CYS A 122 12.42 -3.63 1.38
N ALA A 123 12.46 -2.31 1.18
CA ALA A 123 13.69 -1.56 0.89
C ALA A 123 14.68 -1.62 2.07
N GLY A 124 14.18 -1.68 3.31
CA GLY A 124 14.99 -1.93 4.50
C GLY A 124 15.76 -3.26 4.47
N GLU A 125 15.33 -4.22 3.65
CA GLU A 125 15.95 -5.54 3.50
C GLU A 125 17.04 -5.57 2.41
N GLY A 126 17.38 -4.42 1.83
CA GLY A 126 18.53 -4.29 0.91
C GLY A 126 18.21 -4.50 -0.57
N LEU A 127 16.94 -4.36 -0.98
CA LEU A 127 16.52 -4.32 -2.37
C LEU A 127 16.26 -2.90 -2.85
N ASN A 128 16.51 -2.67 -4.14
CA ASN A 128 16.14 -1.42 -4.81
C ASN A 128 14.81 -1.59 -5.52
N PHE A 129 14.01 -0.52 -5.54
CA PHE A 129 12.71 -0.49 -6.20
C PHE A 129 12.60 0.70 -7.15
N CYS A 130 12.06 0.49 -8.34
CA CYS A 130 11.50 1.52 -9.21
C CYS A 130 10.01 1.23 -9.37
N VAL A 131 9.19 2.19 -9.02
CA VAL A 131 7.73 2.08 -9.07
C VAL A 131 7.24 3.18 -9.98
N TYR A 132 6.35 2.85 -10.90
CA TYR A 132 5.69 3.86 -11.70
C TYR A 132 4.25 3.51 -11.99
N TRP A 133 3.43 4.54 -12.08
CA TRP A 133 2.04 4.46 -12.49
C TRP A 133 1.62 5.75 -13.18
N ARG A 134 0.51 5.67 -13.91
CA ARG A 134 -0.09 6.83 -14.55
C ARG A 134 -1.50 7.02 -14.04
N ASP A 135 -1.87 8.29 -13.91
CA ASP A 135 -3.24 8.75 -13.82
C ASP A 135 -3.59 9.47 -15.13
N ALA A 136 -4.81 10.00 -15.25
CA ALA A 136 -5.31 10.60 -16.49
C ALA A 136 -4.43 11.73 -17.06
N ARG A 137 -3.63 12.42 -16.23
CA ARG A 137 -2.76 13.54 -16.66
C ARG A 137 -1.39 13.54 -16.01
N GLN A 138 -1.05 12.51 -15.25
CA GLN A 138 0.17 12.49 -14.47
C GLN A 138 0.86 11.15 -14.56
N GLU A 139 2.19 11.17 -14.63
CA GLU A 139 3.03 10.01 -14.40
C GLU A 139 3.77 10.19 -13.08
N LEU A 140 3.69 9.18 -12.23
CA LEU A 140 4.30 9.17 -10.91
C LEU A 140 5.39 8.11 -10.92
N VAL A 141 6.57 8.48 -10.44
CA VAL A 141 7.75 7.61 -10.37
C VAL A 141 8.32 7.69 -8.97
N ALA A 142 8.38 6.56 -8.28
CA ALA A 142 9.02 6.45 -6.98
C ALA A 142 10.20 5.48 -7.02
N THR A 143 11.30 5.84 -6.38
CA THR A 143 12.47 4.95 -6.28
C THR A 143 12.90 4.77 -4.84
N PHE A 144 13.24 3.55 -4.47
CA PHE A 144 13.91 3.22 -3.21
C PHE A 144 15.30 2.65 -3.50
N SER A 145 16.31 3.19 -2.82
CA SER A 145 17.63 2.58 -2.78
C SER A 145 17.68 1.51 -1.70
N ALA A 146 18.44 0.44 -1.94
CA ALA A 146 18.66 -0.62 -0.96
C ALA A 146 19.09 -0.07 0.41
N GLY A 147 18.38 -0.46 1.47
CA GLY A 147 18.59 -0.01 2.85
C GLY A 147 17.96 1.35 3.17
N ASN A 148 17.39 2.06 2.20
CA ASN A 148 16.72 3.34 2.42
C ASN A 148 15.20 3.17 2.38
N THR A 149 14.54 3.49 3.50
CA THR A 149 13.09 3.38 3.68
C THR A 149 12.32 4.63 3.21
N HIS A 150 13.02 5.67 2.74
CA HIS A 150 12.43 6.88 2.20
C HIS A 150 12.49 6.86 0.66
N PRO A 151 11.34 6.92 -0.04
CA PRO A 151 11.35 7.00 -1.49
C PRO A 151 11.74 8.40 -1.96
N ALA A 152 12.38 8.45 -3.13
CA ALA A 152 12.34 9.64 -3.98
C ALA A 152 11.13 9.51 -4.90
N LEU A 153 10.11 10.37 -4.73
CA LEU A 153 8.90 10.43 -5.55
C LEU A 153 8.96 11.65 -6.46
N ARG A 154 8.71 11.45 -7.75
CA ARG A 154 8.59 12.49 -8.76
C ARG A 154 7.25 12.39 -9.47
N VAL A 155 6.64 13.53 -9.76
CA VAL A 155 5.38 13.63 -10.50
C VAL A 155 5.61 14.48 -11.73
N TYR A 156 5.20 13.96 -12.88
CA TYR A 156 5.31 14.59 -14.18
C TYR A 156 3.91 14.80 -14.76
N ASP A 157 3.61 16.01 -15.23
CA ASP A 157 2.38 16.25 -15.97
C ASP A 157 2.53 15.74 -17.42
N LEU A 158 1.51 15.03 -17.89
CA LEU A 158 1.48 14.47 -19.24
C LEU A 158 0.74 15.44 -20.19
N PRO A 159 1.33 15.77 -21.36
CA PRO A 159 0.74 16.71 -22.31
C PRO A 159 -0.54 16.18 -22.97
N GLN A 160 -0.72 14.86 -23.01
CA GLN A 160 -1.94 14.20 -23.48
C GLN A 160 -2.36 13.13 -22.48
N PRO A 161 -3.68 12.91 -22.29
CA PRO A 161 -4.15 11.85 -21.41
C PRO A 161 -3.67 10.48 -21.89
N ALA A 162 -3.43 9.58 -20.94
CA ALA A 162 -2.88 8.27 -21.25
C ALA A 162 -3.91 7.46 -22.08
N GLN A 163 -3.49 6.98 -23.25
CA GLN A 163 -4.33 6.11 -24.07
C GLN A 163 -4.19 4.67 -23.56
N GLY A 164 -4.99 4.32 -22.55
CA GLY A 164 -5.01 3.01 -21.90
C GLY A 164 -4.01 2.87 -20.73
N ASP A 165 -4.24 1.86 -19.89
CA ASP A 165 -3.39 1.48 -18.73
C ASP A 165 -3.36 2.44 -17.52
N GLU A 166 -4.37 3.33 -17.39
CA GLU A 166 -4.48 4.32 -16.31
C GLU A 166 -4.74 3.74 -14.91
N GLN A 167 -4.98 2.44 -14.82
CA GLN A 167 -5.30 1.76 -13.57
C GLN A 167 -4.32 0.63 -13.29
N SER A 168 -3.04 0.83 -13.56
CA SER A 168 -2.01 -0.12 -13.16
C SER A 168 -0.88 0.52 -12.40
N ILE A 169 -0.15 -0.31 -11.66
CA ILE A 169 1.12 0.03 -11.04
C ILE A 169 2.16 -1.01 -11.45
N ASN A 170 3.36 -0.53 -11.76
CA ASN A 170 4.48 -1.34 -12.17
C ASN A 170 5.60 -1.18 -11.13
N VAL A 171 6.13 -2.30 -10.67
CA VAL A 171 7.20 -2.36 -9.67
C VAL A 171 8.33 -3.19 -10.23
N LEU A 172 9.43 -2.53 -10.58
CA LEU A 172 10.70 -3.16 -10.86
C LEU A 172 11.51 -3.23 -9.57
N MET A 173 12.04 -4.41 -9.25
CA MET A 173 12.90 -4.61 -8.08
C MET A 173 14.16 -5.36 -8.45
N SER A 174 15.29 -4.98 -7.85
CA SER A 174 16.60 -5.54 -8.19
C SER A 174 17.62 -5.38 -7.05
N ARG A 175 18.55 -6.33 -6.96
CA ARG A 175 19.75 -6.22 -6.10
C ARG A 175 20.76 -5.22 -6.64
N HIS A 176 20.80 -5.05 -7.97
CA HIS A 176 21.76 -4.20 -8.66
C HIS A 176 20.99 -3.20 -9.53
N PHE A 177 20.81 -2.00 -8.99
CA PHE A 177 20.04 -0.94 -9.62
C PHE A 177 20.95 0.01 -10.41
N ALA A 178 21.77 -0.56 -11.29
CA ALA A 178 22.58 0.24 -12.22
C ALA A 178 21.79 0.63 -13.49
N LEU A 179 20.51 0.25 -13.57
CA LEU A 179 19.69 0.36 -14.78
C LEU A 179 18.30 0.89 -14.44
N LEU A 180 18.20 1.97 -13.65
CA LEU A 180 16.99 2.77 -13.78
C LEU A 180 16.88 3.18 -15.25
N PRO A 181 15.74 2.92 -15.92
CA PRO A 181 15.43 3.70 -17.09
C PRO A 181 15.57 5.16 -16.67
N ARG A 182 16.40 5.93 -17.38
CA ARG A 182 16.05 7.33 -17.54
C ARG A 182 14.69 7.27 -18.25
N LEU A 183 13.61 7.20 -17.46
CA LEU A 183 12.28 7.43 -18.00
C LEU A 183 12.46 8.76 -18.74
N SER A 184 12.28 8.70 -20.05
CA SER A 184 12.63 9.75 -20.99
C SER A 184 11.69 10.93 -20.81
N ALA A 185 11.80 11.59 -19.66
CA ALA A 185 11.42 12.96 -19.37
C ALA A 185 12.63 13.84 -19.70
N GLU A 186 13.29 13.63 -20.84
CA GLU A 186 14.55 14.31 -21.15
C GLU A 186 14.39 15.83 -21.29
N ASP A 187 13.16 16.38 -21.28
CA ASP A 187 12.90 17.82 -21.29
C ASP A 187 11.91 18.33 -20.21
N ALA A 188 11.33 17.45 -19.38
CA ALA A 188 10.28 17.86 -18.42
C ALA A 188 10.78 17.81 -16.98
N ALA A 189 10.95 18.99 -16.37
CA ALA A 189 11.15 19.09 -14.94
C ALA A 189 9.90 18.53 -14.22
N PRO A 190 10.08 17.70 -13.18
CA PRO A 190 8.95 17.22 -12.40
C PRO A 190 8.19 18.39 -11.77
N THR A 191 6.86 18.34 -11.85
CA THR A 191 5.97 19.33 -11.22
C THR A 191 6.03 19.21 -9.68
N PHE A 192 6.38 18.03 -9.18
CA PHE A 192 6.58 17.78 -7.76
C PHE A 192 7.73 16.78 -7.55
N GLU A 193 8.59 17.07 -6.58
CA GLU A 193 9.60 16.13 -6.07
C GLU A 193 9.52 16.03 -4.55
N HIS A 194 9.50 14.80 -4.05
CA HIS A 194 9.65 14.49 -2.62
C HIS A 194 10.85 13.58 -2.44
N SER A 195 11.81 13.98 -1.60
CA SER A 195 12.99 13.16 -1.29
C SER A 195 13.52 13.41 0.13
N GLN A 196 12.75 14.13 0.96
CA GLN A 196 13.20 14.57 2.28
C GLN A 196 12.48 13.79 3.39
N PRO A 197 13.19 13.36 4.44
CA PRO A 197 12.57 12.74 5.60
C PRO A 197 11.72 13.75 6.37
N THR A 198 10.67 13.25 7.03
CA THR A 198 9.82 14.09 7.89
C THR A 198 10.58 14.41 9.19
N PRO A 199 10.54 15.66 9.69
CA PRO A 199 11.21 16.03 10.93
C PRO A 199 10.65 15.24 12.13
N ALA A 200 11.55 14.91 13.07
CA ALA A 200 11.24 14.12 14.25
C ALA A 200 10.19 14.82 15.14
N GLY A 201 8.98 14.28 15.17
CA GLY A 201 7.85 14.74 15.96
C GLY A 201 6.68 13.75 15.85
N GLY A 202 5.72 13.79 16.78
CA GLY A 202 4.51 12.97 16.70
C GLY A 202 3.77 13.19 15.37
N LEU A 203 3.18 12.14 14.81
CA LEU A 203 2.53 12.19 13.49
C LEU A 203 1.25 13.01 13.61
N GLN A 204 1.15 14.07 12.81
CA GLN A 204 -0.03 14.91 12.74
C GLN A 204 -1.12 14.20 11.93
N VAL A 205 -2.31 14.14 12.51
CA VAL A 205 -3.47 13.46 11.93
C VAL A 205 -4.68 14.38 12.01
N ASN A 206 -5.45 14.42 10.94
CA ASN A 206 -6.70 15.16 10.88
C ASN A 206 -7.76 14.48 11.78
N ASP A 207 -8.43 15.28 12.62
CA ASP A 207 -9.35 14.76 13.64
C ASP A 207 -10.61 14.09 13.03
N GLU A 208 -11.08 14.56 11.87
CA GLU A 208 -12.21 13.96 11.14
C GLU A 208 -11.85 12.57 10.62
N VAL A 209 -10.67 12.43 10.01
CA VAL A 209 -10.17 11.15 9.50
C VAL A 209 -10.00 10.17 10.66
N TRP A 210 -9.45 10.64 11.77
CA TRP A 210 -9.31 9.81 12.98
C TRP A 210 -10.66 9.34 13.53
N ALA A 211 -11.67 10.21 13.56
CA ALA A 211 -13.02 9.84 13.97
C ALA A 211 -13.65 8.81 13.02
N GLN A 212 -13.44 8.97 11.71
CA GLN A 212 -13.92 8.02 10.69
C GLN A 212 -13.27 6.63 10.86
N LEU A 213 -11.95 6.56 11.08
CA LEU A 213 -11.25 5.30 11.31
C LEU A 213 -11.73 4.60 12.59
N LYS A 214 -11.98 5.35 13.67
CA LYS A 214 -12.57 4.80 14.90
C LYS A 214 -13.95 4.20 14.65
N LYS A 215 -14.83 4.92 13.95
CA LYS A 215 -16.18 4.45 13.61
C LYS A 215 -16.14 3.17 12.78
N LEU A 216 -15.19 3.04 11.85
CA LEU A 216 -15.01 1.83 11.06
C LEU A 216 -14.51 0.67 11.93
N GLY A 217 -13.53 0.93 12.80
CA GLY A 217 -13.00 -0.07 13.73
C GLY A 217 -14.00 -0.56 14.78
N GLU A 218 -15.02 0.23 15.10
CA GLU A 218 -16.10 -0.19 16.01
C GLU A 218 -16.97 -1.32 15.42
N ARG A 219 -17.02 -1.47 14.08
CA ARG A 219 -17.77 -2.55 13.42
C ARG A 219 -17.23 -3.95 13.72
N VAL A 220 -15.97 -4.04 14.15
CA VAL A 220 -15.28 -5.28 14.55
C VAL A 220 -15.61 -5.68 16.00
N LEU A 221 -16.07 -4.73 16.81
CA LEU A 221 -16.35 -4.99 18.22
C LEU A 221 -17.64 -5.82 18.32
N VAL A 222 -17.48 -7.11 18.59
CA VAL A 222 -18.57 -7.95 19.11
C VAL A 222 -19.08 -7.29 20.39
N GLU A 223 -20.39 -7.07 20.51
CA GLU A 223 -20.99 -6.60 21.76
C GLU A 223 -20.52 -7.50 22.91
N SER A 224 -19.87 -6.92 23.91
CA SER A 224 -19.57 -7.63 25.16
C SER A 224 -20.85 -7.85 25.96
N THR A 225 -21.70 -8.75 25.50
CA THR A 225 -22.85 -9.21 26.29
C THR A 225 -22.34 -9.77 27.62
N GLU A 226 -23.09 -9.59 28.72
CA GLU A 226 -22.72 -10.18 30.01
C GLU A 226 -22.52 -11.71 29.91
N GLU A 227 -23.19 -12.35 28.95
CA GLU A 227 -23.04 -13.76 28.63
C GLU A 227 -21.64 -14.11 28.08
N SER A 228 -21.05 -13.24 27.25
CA SER A 228 -19.68 -13.40 26.75
C SER A 228 -18.62 -13.20 27.84
N ARG A 229 -18.90 -12.36 28.85
CA ARG A 229 -18.07 -12.22 30.06
C ARG A 229 -18.17 -13.42 31.00
N ARG A 230 -19.35 -14.04 31.09
CA ARG A 230 -19.58 -15.23 31.93
C ARG A 230 -18.98 -16.50 31.35
N ARG A 231 -18.99 -16.68 30.02
CA ARG A 231 -18.57 -17.95 29.40
C ARG A 231 -17.08 -18.01 29.03
N GLY A 232 -16.41 -16.86 28.92
CA GLY A 232 -15.01 -16.82 28.50
C GLY A 232 -14.80 -17.36 27.07
N ALA A 233 -13.70 -16.96 26.43
CA ALA A 233 -13.30 -17.60 25.18
C ALA A 233 -12.64 -18.95 25.52
N GLY A 234 -13.41 -20.04 25.48
CA GLY A 234 -12.84 -21.39 25.69
C GLY A 234 -13.80 -22.52 26.03
N GLU A 235 -15.05 -22.26 26.41
CA GLU A 235 -15.98 -23.35 26.80
C GLU A 235 -16.73 -23.91 25.58
N GLY A 236 -15.97 -24.53 24.67
CA GLY A 236 -16.51 -25.41 23.65
C GLY A 236 -16.95 -26.71 24.30
N SER A 237 -18.27 -26.84 24.47
CA SER A 237 -19.06 -28.05 24.70
C SER A 237 -18.35 -29.39 24.50
N ASP A 238 -17.90 -29.99 25.60
CA ASP A 238 -17.64 -31.43 25.69
C ASP A 238 -18.82 -32.08 26.42
N THR A 239 -19.90 -32.37 25.69
CA THR A 239 -20.96 -33.29 26.14
C THR A 239 -21.72 -33.87 24.95
N ARG A 240 -21.19 -34.96 24.38
CA ARG A 240 -21.83 -36.30 24.34
C ARG A 240 -21.11 -37.24 23.39
#